data_AF-A0A9X2EBX2-F1
#
_entry.id   AF-A0A9X2EBX2-F1
#
_cell.length_a   1.000
_cell.length_b   1.000
_cell.length_c   1.000
_cell.angle_alpha   90.00
_cell.angle_beta   90.00
_cell.angle_gamma   90.00
#
_symmetry.space_group_name_H-M   'P 1'
#
loop_
_entity.id
_entity.type
_entity.pdbx_description
1 polymer ?
#
loop_
_entity_poly.entity_id
_entity_poly.type
_entity_poly.pdbx_seq_one_letter_code
_entity_poly.pdbx_strand_id
1 'polypeptide(L)'
;MSFLLRRNLPLAWAGWLDDFKRPPENPVKRPWVHLGDGTTADINALEELHIPSNYASNNAGGESYEFQPFTPNSGFEMEFWWPVEGLAAQGFGLYFTDTWARVGATFANAVGVRLWHRAEGLGGEEVYFVEYPSIFESGTFLGVFQSPVPFFGNTLTLRVWFDDDRWMRAWLNGNFIGARTIEPTFRLGPGRRCIRTSNTALCDAWVRWVDHYDRPSSIPSAQVWSSVFYDDFNRANGDPGNGWTQIGTNASIQNNSWSTTGTTDGSRGLIRDTGIASGKIRIEATVGGNTGINNTADSGLVLCSNSAGTQGLCANIFGNRVFLSRFSTALSSNPPTFTDFDAMQSGIAIGNGDLLAFSVYNGNAWLEVNGERVLYATGIHSVVPATNSYAGLRVERASSNNSNAWNDVRIYSGV
;
A
#
# COMPACT_ATOMS: atom_id res chain seq x y z
N MET A 1 -30.30 -12.09 -24.54
CA MET A 1 -29.62 -13.40 -24.47
C MET A 1 -29.24 -13.67 -23.02
N SER A 2 -29.52 -14.86 -22.50
CA SER A 2 -29.39 -15.23 -21.09
C SER A 2 -27.94 -15.35 -20.66
N PHE A 3 -27.55 -14.74 -19.54
CA PHE A 3 -26.24 -14.97 -18.92
C PHE A 3 -26.34 -16.13 -17.92
N LEU A 4 -25.44 -17.11 -18.03
CA LEU A 4 -25.33 -18.24 -17.11
C LEU A 4 -24.29 -17.90 -16.03
N LEU A 5 -24.73 -17.67 -14.80
CA LEU A 5 -23.87 -17.72 -13.61
C LEU A 5 -23.44 -19.18 -13.36
N ARG A 6 -22.16 -19.49 -13.59
CA ARG A 6 -21.56 -20.72 -13.04
C ARG A 6 -21.42 -20.55 -11.52
N ARG A 7 -22.41 -21.04 -10.77
CA ARG A 7 -22.33 -21.19 -9.32
C ARG A 7 -21.45 -22.39 -8.98
N ASN A 8 -20.20 -22.14 -8.60
CA ASN A 8 -19.38 -22.99 -7.75
C ASN A 8 -18.36 -22.10 -6.99
N LEU A 9 -18.57 -21.90 -5.70
CA LEU A 9 -17.51 -21.44 -4.78
C LEU A 9 -16.52 -22.60 -4.60
N PRO A 10 -15.19 -22.42 -4.62
CA PRO A 10 -14.42 -21.18 -4.38
C PRO A 10 -13.68 -20.63 -5.62
N LEU A 11 -14.21 -20.85 -6.83
CA LEU A 11 -13.55 -20.48 -8.10
C LEU A 11 -14.39 -19.54 -9.00
N ALA A 12 -15.49 -18.99 -8.50
CA ALA A 12 -16.22 -17.97 -9.22
C ALA A 12 -15.42 -16.65 -9.16
N TRP A 13 -14.46 -16.50 -10.08
CA TRP A 13 -13.89 -15.20 -10.39
C TRP A 13 -14.86 -14.50 -11.32
N ALA A 14 -15.50 -13.45 -10.82
CA ALA A 14 -16.31 -12.59 -11.65
C ALA A 14 -15.48 -11.39 -12.12
N GLY A 15 -15.59 -11.09 -13.40
CA GLY A 15 -15.00 -9.92 -14.03
C GLY A 15 -16.04 -9.28 -14.93
N TRP A 16 -16.08 -7.96 -14.93
CA TRP A 16 -16.94 -7.17 -15.79
C TRP A 16 -16.09 -6.15 -16.53
N LEU A 17 -15.93 -6.41 -17.83
CA LEU A 17 -15.34 -5.49 -18.78
C LEU A 17 -16.46 -4.74 -19.51
N ASP A 18 -16.43 -3.42 -19.47
CA ASP A 18 -17.17 -2.56 -20.41
C ASP A 18 -16.14 -1.83 -21.27
N ASP A 19 -16.03 -2.21 -22.54
CA ASP A 19 -15.14 -1.60 -23.52
C ASP A 19 -15.85 -0.58 -24.41
N PHE A 20 -17.11 -0.26 -24.08
CA PHE A 20 -17.94 0.76 -24.71
C PHE A 20 -18.11 0.66 -26.25
N LYS A 21 -17.71 -0.47 -26.86
CA LYS A 21 -17.90 -0.79 -28.29
C LYS A 21 -19.35 -1.05 -28.64
N ARG A 22 -20.16 0.00 -28.55
CA ARG A 22 -21.58 0.02 -28.89
C ARG A 22 -21.96 1.37 -29.50
N PRO A 23 -23.08 1.44 -30.25
CA PRO A 23 -23.54 2.69 -30.87
C PRO A 23 -23.69 3.81 -29.84
N PRO A 24 -23.62 5.09 -30.26
CA PRO A 24 -23.76 6.21 -29.34
C PRO A 24 -25.00 6.13 -28.44
N GLU A 25 -24.82 6.44 -27.16
CA GLU A 25 -25.87 6.37 -26.12
C GLU A 25 -25.88 7.66 -25.32
N ASN A 26 -26.99 8.42 -25.32
CA ASN A 26 -27.14 9.61 -24.48
C ASN A 26 -28.54 9.61 -23.82
N PRO A 27 -28.65 9.35 -22.50
CA PRO A 27 -27.55 9.01 -21.58
C PRO A 27 -27.05 7.57 -21.79
N VAL A 28 -25.87 7.26 -21.24
CA VAL A 28 -25.36 5.88 -21.14
C VAL A 28 -26.38 4.99 -20.43
N LYS A 29 -26.59 3.77 -20.95
CA LYS A 29 -27.59 2.84 -20.39
C LYS A 29 -27.00 1.96 -19.30
N ARG A 30 -27.89 1.25 -18.60
CA ARG A 30 -27.53 0.22 -17.61
C ARG A 30 -26.48 -0.74 -18.19
N PRO A 31 -25.48 -1.16 -17.40
CA PRO A 31 -25.39 -1.09 -15.93
C PRO A 31 -24.86 0.24 -15.33
N TRP A 32 -24.70 1.27 -16.15
CA TRP A 32 -24.35 2.62 -15.70
C TRP A 32 -25.58 3.45 -15.34
N VAL A 33 -25.43 4.37 -14.39
CA VAL A 33 -26.40 5.42 -14.08
C VAL A 33 -25.69 6.69 -13.65
N HIS A 34 -26.27 7.84 -13.99
CA HIS A 34 -25.85 9.12 -13.46
C HIS A 34 -26.55 9.43 -12.15
N LEU A 35 -25.78 9.89 -11.15
CA LEU A 35 -26.28 10.27 -9.83
C LEU A 35 -25.75 11.64 -9.45
N GLY A 36 -26.57 12.42 -8.75
CA GLY A 36 -26.19 13.74 -8.26
C GLY A 36 -26.41 14.84 -9.30
N ASP A 37 -25.50 15.81 -9.32
CA ASP A 37 -25.54 16.97 -10.22
C ASP A 37 -24.60 16.82 -11.42
N GLY A 38 -24.68 17.77 -12.36
CA GLY A 38 -23.87 17.77 -13.57
C GLY A 38 -24.60 17.17 -14.78
N THR A 39 -23.89 17.10 -15.90
CA THR A 39 -24.40 16.54 -17.14
C THR A 39 -24.19 15.02 -17.14
N THR A 40 -25.20 14.27 -17.58
CA THR A 40 -25.11 12.81 -17.69
C THR A 40 -24.11 12.38 -18.76
N ALA A 41 -23.27 11.40 -18.46
CA ALA A 41 -22.39 10.78 -19.45
C ALA A 41 -23.14 10.14 -20.63
N ASP A 42 -22.41 10.06 -21.74
CA ASP A 42 -22.82 9.45 -22.99
C ASP A 42 -21.72 8.52 -23.53
N ILE A 43 -22.09 7.66 -24.46
CA ILE A 43 -21.14 6.95 -25.32
C ILE A 43 -21.03 7.74 -26.61
N ASN A 44 -19.82 8.21 -26.90
CA ASN A 44 -19.55 9.07 -28.06
C ASN A 44 -19.38 8.25 -29.36
N ALA A 45 -19.14 8.93 -30.47
CA ALA A 45 -18.92 8.29 -31.77
C ALA A 45 -17.58 7.52 -31.88
N LEU A 46 -16.69 7.67 -30.90
CA LEU A 46 -15.41 6.96 -30.81
C LEU A 46 -15.51 5.71 -29.92
N GLU A 47 -16.72 5.33 -29.51
CA GLU A 47 -16.95 4.17 -28.63
C GLU A 47 -16.27 4.33 -27.25
N GLU A 48 -16.28 5.55 -26.71
CA GLU A 48 -15.75 5.87 -25.38
C GLU A 48 -16.88 6.38 -24.48
N LEU A 49 -16.83 6.04 -23.19
CA LEU A 49 -17.67 6.69 -22.18
C LEU A 49 -17.14 8.10 -21.93
N HIS A 50 -17.89 9.08 -22.38
CA HIS A 50 -17.63 10.49 -22.16
C HIS A 50 -18.27 10.94 -20.85
N ILE A 51 -17.45 11.35 -19.87
CA ILE A 51 -17.87 11.87 -18.57
C ILE A 51 -17.66 13.39 -18.57
N PRO A 52 -18.75 14.18 -18.68
CA PRO A 52 -18.65 15.63 -18.75
C PRO A 52 -18.04 16.26 -17.50
N SER A 53 -17.48 17.46 -17.68
CA SER A 53 -17.01 18.33 -16.61
C SER A 53 -18.12 18.69 -15.63
N ASN A 54 -17.79 18.66 -14.33
CA ASN A 54 -18.66 19.08 -13.23
C ASN A 54 -17.83 19.81 -12.16
N TYR A 55 -17.06 20.82 -12.58
CA TYR A 55 -16.12 21.56 -11.72
C TYR A 55 -16.76 22.11 -10.44
N ALA A 56 -17.96 22.68 -10.55
CA ALA A 56 -18.69 23.29 -9.44
C ALA A 56 -19.69 22.33 -8.79
N SER A 57 -19.38 21.02 -8.77
CA SER A 57 -20.24 20.02 -8.18
C SER A 57 -20.50 20.32 -6.70
N ASN A 58 -21.78 20.37 -6.33
CA ASN A 58 -22.25 20.50 -4.96
C ASN A 58 -22.67 19.14 -4.38
N ASN A 59 -22.95 18.16 -5.25
CA ASN A 59 -23.48 16.84 -4.86
C ASN A 59 -22.59 15.67 -5.29
N ALA A 60 -21.32 15.94 -5.58
CA ALA A 60 -20.33 14.98 -6.08
C ALA A 60 -20.86 14.14 -7.26
N GLY A 61 -21.63 14.75 -8.16
CA GLY A 61 -22.33 14.05 -9.22
C GLY A 61 -21.41 13.38 -10.24
N GLY A 62 -21.88 12.28 -10.80
CA GLY A 62 -21.14 11.47 -11.76
C GLY A 62 -21.63 10.02 -11.84
N GLU A 63 -20.84 9.22 -12.58
CA GLU A 63 -21.29 7.96 -13.16
C GLU A 63 -21.00 6.78 -12.26
N SER A 64 -22.03 5.96 -12.05
CA SER A 64 -21.98 4.83 -11.14
C SER A 64 -22.21 3.52 -11.88
N TYR A 65 -21.32 2.56 -11.64
CA TYR A 65 -21.36 1.22 -12.23
C TYR A 65 -21.90 0.20 -11.24
N GLU A 66 -22.92 -0.57 -11.63
CA GLU A 66 -23.60 -1.49 -10.72
C GLU A 66 -22.76 -2.73 -10.36
N PHE A 67 -21.96 -3.23 -11.30
CA PHE A 67 -21.34 -4.54 -11.14
C PHE A 67 -20.11 -4.52 -10.25
N GLN A 68 -19.93 -5.60 -9.49
CA GLN A 68 -18.90 -5.69 -8.46
C GLN A 68 -18.38 -7.12 -8.24
N PRO A 69 -17.07 -7.30 -8.00
CA PRO A 69 -16.42 -8.54 -7.61
C PRO A 69 -17.06 -9.21 -6.40
N PHE A 70 -17.00 -10.54 -6.37
CA PHE A 70 -17.62 -11.32 -5.31
C PHE A 70 -16.68 -11.60 -4.14
N THR A 71 -15.38 -11.66 -4.39
CA THR A 71 -14.36 -12.02 -3.40
C THR A 71 -13.75 -10.78 -2.72
N PRO A 72 -13.20 -10.95 -1.51
CA PRO A 72 -12.48 -9.87 -0.81
C PRO A 72 -11.19 -9.40 -1.50
N ASN A 73 -10.69 -10.17 -2.46
CA ASN A 73 -9.50 -9.84 -3.22
C ASN A 73 -9.94 -9.42 -4.62
N SER A 74 -9.98 -8.13 -4.88
CA SER A 74 -10.53 -7.57 -6.10
C SER A 74 -9.58 -6.59 -6.77
N GLY A 75 -9.84 -6.32 -8.04
CA GLY A 75 -9.14 -5.34 -8.84
C GLY A 75 -10.10 -4.52 -9.67
N PHE A 76 -9.72 -3.27 -9.89
CA PHE A 76 -10.35 -2.35 -10.83
C PHE A 76 -9.27 -1.76 -11.73
N GLU A 77 -9.55 -1.68 -13.02
CA GLU A 77 -8.71 -1.03 -14.00
C GLU A 77 -9.55 -0.18 -14.94
N MET A 78 -9.04 0.99 -15.30
CA MET A 78 -9.64 1.80 -16.36
C MET A 78 -8.56 2.49 -17.17
N GLU A 79 -8.80 2.61 -18.47
CA GLU A 79 -8.02 3.47 -19.35
C GLU A 79 -8.87 4.65 -19.80
N PHE A 80 -8.32 5.84 -19.66
CA PHE A 80 -9.06 7.06 -19.91
C PHE A 80 -8.14 8.21 -20.28
N TRP A 81 -8.70 9.18 -20.98
CA TRP A 81 -8.08 10.43 -21.32
C TRP A 81 -8.71 11.55 -20.47
N TRP A 82 -7.88 12.25 -19.69
CA TRP A 82 -8.31 13.36 -18.84
C TRP A 82 -7.31 14.52 -18.99
N PRO A 83 -7.47 15.36 -20.03
CA PRO A 83 -6.56 16.45 -20.37
C PRO A 83 -6.80 17.65 -19.47
N VAL A 84 -6.63 17.47 -18.17
CA VAL A 84 -6.74 18.56 -17.19
C VAL A 84 -5.54 19.49 -17.32
N GLU A 85 -5.80 20.80 -17.38
CA GLU A 85 -4.76 21.82 -17.47
C GLU A 85 -5.18 23.11 -16.75
N GLY A 86 -4.29 24.10 -16.75
CA GLY A 86 -4.55 25.43 -16.19
C GLY A 86 -4.22 25.57 -14.71
N LEU A 87 -4.61 26.70 -14.12
CA LEU A 87 -4.20 27.10 -12.77
C LEU A 87 -5.15 26.63 -11.66
N ALA A 88 -6.39 26.28 -12.02
CA ALA A 88 -7.41 25.89 -11.07
C ALA A 88 -7.14 24.47 -10.52
N ALA A 89 -7.36 24.29 -9.21
CA ALA A 89 -7.32 22.97 -8.60
C ALA A 89 -8.53 22.16 -9.08
N GLN A 90 -8.30 20.99 -9.67
CA GLN A 90 -9.27 20.18 -10.40
C GLN A 90 -9.07 18.70 -10.06
N GLY A 91 -10.12 17.88 -10.14
CA GLY A 91 -9.97 16.48 -9.79
C GLY A 91 -10.87 15.51 -10.52
N PHE A 92 -10.37 14.29 -10.68
CA PHE A 92 -11.12 13.12 -11.14
C PHE A 92 -11.08 12.04 -10.06
N GLY A 93 -12.24 11.71 -9.49
CA GLY A 93 -12.38 10.72 -8.42
C GLY A 93 -12.91 9.39 -8.91
N LEU A 94 -12.38 8.31 -8.37
CA LEU A 94 -12.89 6.94 -8.46
C LEU A 94 -13.13 6.43 -7.04
N TYR A 95 -14.39 6.15 -6.71
CA TYR A 95 -14.81 5.73 -5.37
C TYR A 95 -15.46 4.35 -5.40
N PHE A 96 -15.13 3.55 -4.40
CA PHE A 96 -15.70 2.24 -4.12
C PHE A 96 -16.72 2.38 -3.00
N THR A 97 -17.94 1.94 -3.27
CA THR A 97 -19.09 2.19 -2.40
C THR A 97 -20.21 1.17 -2.64
N ASP A 98 -21.31 1.34 -1.89
CA ASP A 98 -22.55 0.58 -2.10
C ASP A 98 -23.06 0.68 -3.54
N THR A 99 -23.81 -0.33 -3.99
CA THR A 99 -24.46 -0.26 -5.30
C THR A 99 -25.55 0.80 -5.35
N TRP A 100 -25.58 1.61 -6.41
CA TRP A 100 -26.65 2.58 -6.67
C TRP A 100 -28.03 1.92 -6.74
N ALA A 101 -28.10 0.66 -7.18
CA ALA A 101 -29.35 -0.09 -7.24
C ALA A 101 -29.96 -0.36 -5.86
N ARG A 102 -29.17 -0.24 -4.78
CA ARG A 102 -29.59 -0.46 -3.39
C ARG A 102 -29.81 0.84 -2.63
N VAL A 103 -28.92 1.83 -2.78
CA VAL A 103 -28.90 3.03 -1.92
C VAL A 103 -29.19 4.34 -2.65
N GLY A 104 -29.40 4.32 -3.97
CA GLY A 104 -29.65 5.54 -4.74
C GLY A 104 -28.45 6.47 -4.74
N ALA A 105 -28.65 7.79 -4.58
CA ALA A 105 -27.58 8.78 -4.60
C ALA A 105 -26.89 9.01 -3.23
N THR A 106 -27.39 8.35 -2.16
CA THR A 106 -26.97 8.60 -0.78
C THR A 106 -25.96 7.55 -0.33
N PHE A 107 -24.68 7.80 -0.63
CA PHE A 107 -23.59 6.91 -0.29
C PHE A 107 -22.86 7.37 0.96
N ALA A 108 -22.60 6.43 1.86
CA ALA A 108 -21.83 6.65 3.06
C ALA A 108 -20.59 5.77 3.07
N ASN A 109 -19.56 6.23 3.76
CA ASN A 109 -18.34 5.48 4.01
C ASN A 109 -17.68 4.94 2.71
N ALA A 110 -17.47 5.82 1.74
CA ALA A 110 -16.79 5.47 0.50
C ALA A 110 -15.28 5.56 0.67
N VAL A 111 -14.53 4.76 -0.09
CA VAL A 111 -13.07 4.82 -0.16
C VAL A 111 -12.65 4.85 -1.62
N GLY A 112 -11.59 5.56 -1.97
CA GLY A 112 -11.19 5.63 -3.37
C GLY A 112 -9.88 6.32 -3.65
N VAL A 113 -9.63 6.46 -4.95
CA VAL A 113 -8.47 7.14 -5.51
C VAL A 113 -8.95 8.40 -6.22
N ARG A 114 -8.38 9.55 -5.86
CA ARG A 114 -8.64 10.83 -6.52
C ARG A 114 -7.38 11.31 -7.20
N LEU A 115 -7.44 11.54 -8.51
CA LEU A 115 -6.42 12.27 -9.25
C LEU A 115 -6.69 13.75 -9.09
N TRP A 116 -5.67 14.50 -8.73
CA TRP A 116 -5.80 15.90 -8.34
C TRP A 116 -4.76 16.76 -9.04
N HIS A 117 -5.24 17.66 -9.90
CA HIS A 117 -4.42 18.63 -10.60
C HIS A 117 -4.35 19.94 -9.81
N ARG A 118 -3.13 20.47 -9.64
CA ARG A 118 -2.88 21.85 -9.20
C ARG A 118 -1.77 22.43 -10.06
N ALA A 119 -1.70 23.77 -10.11
CA ALA A 119 -0.56 24.44 -10.72
C ALA A 119 0.77 23.96 -10.10
N GLU A 120 1.83 23.82 -10.89
CA GLU A 120 3.12 23.27 -10.46
C GLU A 120 3.70 23.96 -9.21
N GLY A 121 3.47 25.27 -9.06
CA GLY A 121 3.89 26.03 -7.87
C GLY A 121 3.07 25.80 -6.59
N LEU A 122 2.00 24.99 -6.66
CA LEU A 122 1.05 24.74 -5.56
C LEU A 122 0.94 23.26 -5.17
N GLY A 123 1.90 22.43 -5.61
CA GLY A 123 1.97 20.99 -5.30
C GLY A 123 1.91 20.09 -6.53
N GLY A 124 1.65 20.65 -7.72
CA GLY A 124 1.60 19.89 -8.96
C GLY A 124 0.47 18.87 -9.02
N GLU A 125 0.72 17.77 -9.71
CA GLU A 125 -0.23 16.68 -9.87
C GLU A 125 -0.04 15.61 -8.79
N GLU A 126 -1.14 15.28 -8.13
CA GLU A 126 -1.15 14.39 -6.98
C GLU A 126 -2.21 13.30 -7.15
N VAL A 127 -1.98 12.18 -6.46
CA VAL A 127 -2.92 11.08 -6.31
C VAL A 127 -3.22 10.91 -4.84
N TYR A 128 -4.51 11.01 -4.49
CA TYR A 128 -4.97 10.89 -3.12
C TYR A 128 -5.68 9.56 -2.92
N PHE A 129 -5.37 8.91 -1.81
CA PHE A 129 -6.20 7.84 -1.26
C PHE A 129 -7.08 8.46 -0.19
N VAL A 130 -8.40 8.33 -0.32
CA VAL A 130 -9.34 9.13 0.47
C VAL A 130 -10.50 8.27 0.96
N GLU A 131 -10.93 8.53 2.18
CA GLU A 131 -12.14 8.00 2.80
C GLU A 131 -13.16 9.11 3.04
N TYR A 132 -14.42 8.86 2.69
CA TYR A 132 -15.50 9.84 2.73
C TYR A 132 -16.66 9.31 3.58
N PRO A 133 -16.94 9.90 4.77
CA PRO A 133 -18.09 9.51 5.59
C PRO A 133 -19.39 9.64 4.81
N SER A 134 -19.48 10.69 3.99
CA SER A 134 -20.37 10.78 2.85
C SER A 134 -19.66 11.53 1.72
N ILE A 135 -20.11 11.34 0.49
CA ILE A 135 -19.56 12.05 -0.69
C ILE A 135 -19.81 13.58 -0.66
N PHE A 136 -20.63 14.05 0.29
CA PHE A 136 -20.93 15.47 0.50
C PHE A 136 -20.04 16.10 1.59
N GLU A 137 -19.34 15.28 2.35
CA GLU A 137 -18.45 15.71 3.42
C GLU A 137 -17.00 15.76 2.95
N SER A 138 -16.17 16.51 3.67
CA SER A 138 -14.73 16.49 3.42
C SER A 138 -14.19 15.11 3.75
N GLY A 139 -13.45 14.52 2.81
CA GLY A 139 -12.82 13.22 3.02
C GLY A 139 -11.54 13.32 3.86
N THR A 140 -11.19 12.21 4.50
CA THR A 140 -9.93 12.01 5.21
C THR A 140 -8.91 11.40 4.25
N PHE A 141 -7.72 12.00 4.15
CA PHE A 141 -6.63 11.45 3.35
C PHE A 141 -5.97 10.28 4.07
N LEU A 142 -6.02 9.08 3.47
CA LEU A 142 -5.19 7.94 3.86
C LEU A 142 -3.75 8.09 3.35
N GLY A 143 -3.58 8.81 2.24
CA GLY A 143 -2.28 9.05 1.63
C GLY A 143 -2.35 10.09 0.53
N VAL A 144 -1.26 10.84 0.39
CA VAL A 144 -1.04 11.82 -0.68
C VAL A 144 0.27 11.46 -1.37
N PHE A 145 0.19 11.23 -2.67
CA PHE A 145 1.31 10.79 -3.50
C PHE A 145 1.48 11.73 -4.67
N GLN A 146 2.71 11.96 -5.10
CA GLN A 146 2.97 12.68 -6.34
C GLN A 146 2.62 11.78 -7.52
N SER A 147 2.00 12.34 -8.57
CA SER A 147 1.68 11.57 -9.76
C SER A 147 2.98 11.12 -10.46
N PRO A 148 3.12 9.83 -10.82
CA PRO A 148 4.29 9.37 -11.56
C PRO A 148 4.29 9.78 -13.05
N VAL A 149 3.16 10.32 -13.54
CA VAL A 149 2.99 10.74 -14.94
C VAL A 149 2.15 12.03 -15.00
N PRO A 150 2.47 12.96 -15.91
CA PRO A 150 1.60 14.10 -16.18
C PRO A 150 0.20 13.66 -16.66
N PHE A 151 -0.87 14.27 -16.18
CA PHE A 151 -2.24 13.98 -16.62
C PHE A 151 -2.50 14.56 -18.01
N PHE A 152 -2.12 15.82 -18.23
CA PHE A 152 -2.20 16.42 -19.55
C PHE A 152 -1.20 15.76 -20.52
N GLY A 153 -1.62 15.56 -21.76
CA GLY A 153 -0.82 14.95 -22.83
C GLY A 153 -0.73 13.42 -22.82
N ASN A 154 -1.19 12.72 -21.77
CA ASN A 154 -1.08 11.27 -21.62
C ASN A 154 -2.42 10.55 -21.46
N THR A 155 -2.61 9.44 -22.20
CA THR A 155 -3.63 8.45 -21.80
C THR A 155 -3.22 7.83 -20.46
N LEU A 156 -4.18 7.75 -19.54
CA LEU A 156 -3.99 7.26 -18.19
C LEU A 156 -4.59 5.86 -18.04
N THR A 157 -3.86 4.95 -17.40
CA THR A 157 -4.35 3.64 -16.97
C THR A 157 -4.24 3.57 -15.45
N LEU A 158 -5.38 3.69 -14.77
CA LEU A 158 -5.47 3.55 -13.32
C LEU A 158 -5.80 2.11 -12.98
N ARG A 159 -4.98 1.49 -12.13
CA ARG A 159 -5.24 0.16 -11.55
C ARG A 159 -5.33 0.30 -10.03
N VAL A 160 -6.37 -0.27 -9.44
CA VAL A 160 -6.57 -0.32 -7.99
C VAL A 160 -6.83 -1.77 -7.59
N TRP A 161 -6.05 -2.30 -6.66
CA TRP A 161 -6.25 -3.63 -6.07
C TRP A 161 -6.62 -3.51 -4.60
N PHE A 162 -7.53 -4.39 -4.18
CA PHE A 162 -7.90 -4.57 -2.79
C PHE A 162 -7.52 -5.97 -2.34
N ASP A 163 -6.85 -6.07 -1.20
CA ASP A 163 -6.66 -7.34 -0.49
C ASP A 163 -7.52 -7.37 0.77
N ASP A 164 -8.23 -8.49 0.95
CA ASP A 164 -9.12 -8.77 2.09
C ASP A 164 -10.17 -7.67 2.37
N ASP A 165 -10.61 -6.91 1.35
CA ASP A 165 -11.47 -5.71 1.45
C ASP A 165 -10.93 -4.58 2.36
N ARG A 166 -9.65 -4.68 2.74
CA ARG A 166 -9.05 -3.88 3.82
C ARG A 166 -7.87 -3.06 3.36
N TRP A 167 -7.20 -3.49 2.29
CA TRP A 167 -5.94 -2.90 1.92
C TRP A 167 -5.94 -2.50 0.46
N MET A 168 -5.85 -1.20 0.20
CA MET A 168 -5.89 -0.62 -1.13
C MET A 168 -4.48 -0.39 -1.65
N ARG A 169 -4.24 -0.75 -2.91
CA ARG A 169 -2.99 -0.51 -3.64
C ARG A 169 -3.31 0.07 -5.01
N ALA A 170 -2.58 1.08 -5.47
CA ALA A 170 -2.84 1.66 -6.78
C ALA A 170 -1.58 1.83 -7.64
N TRP A 171 -1.80 1.79 -8.95
CA TRP A 171 -0.82 2.06 -10.00
C TRP A 171 -1.39 3.01 -11.03
N LEU A 172 -0.55 3.89 -11.59
CA LEU A 172 -0.89 4.77 -12.71
C LEU A 172 0.12 4.57 -13.82
N ASN A 173 -0.36 4.23 -15.02
CA ASN A 173 0.47 3.87 -16.19
C ASN A 173 1.52 2.80 -15.85
N GLY A 174 1.13 1.82 -15.03
CA GLY A 174 1.99 0.72 -14.59
C GLY A 174 2.95 1.06 -13.45
N ASN A 175 3.10 2.34 -13.07
CA ASN A 175 3.94 2.76 -11.95
C ASN A 175 3.17 2.63 -10.64
N PHE A 176 3.79 2.03 -9.62
CA PHE A 176 3.18 1.92 -8.29
C PHE A 176 3.08 3.31 -7.64
N ILE A 177 1.91 3.65 -7.11
CA ILE A 177 1.64 4.92 -6.45
C ILE A 177 1.81 4.78 -4.94
N GLY A 178 1.13 3.79 -4.35
CA GLY A 178 1.07 3.63 -2.90
C GLY A 178 0.10 2.55 -2.45
N ALA A 179 0.16 2.23 -1.16
CA ALA A 179 -0.71 1.27 -0.49
C ALA A 179 -1.18 1.78 0.87
N ARG A 180 -2.46 1.63 1.23
CA ARG A 180 -2.98 2.04 2.55
C ARG A 180 -4.04 1.08 3.05
N THR A 181 -4.06 0.89 4.37
CA THR A 181 -5.13 0.16 5.05
C THR A 181 -6.31 1.08 5.26
N ILE A 182 -7.47 0.55 4.93
CA ILE A 182 -8.76 1.18 5.02
C ILE A 182 -9.22 1.07 6.47
N GLU A 183 -9.66 2.18 7.03
CA GLU A 183 -10.18 2.22 8.39
C GLU A 183 -11.41 1.30 8.51
N PRO A 184 -11.63 0.67 9.69
CA PRO A 184 -12.69 -0.33 9.86
C PRO A 184 -14.08 0.08 9.36
N THR A 185 -14.44 1.36 9.50
CA THR A 185 -15.73 1.92 9.08
C THR A 185 -15.90 1.97 7.55
N PHE A 186 -14.80 2.13 6.82
CA PHE A 186 -14.77 2.31 5.36
C PHE A 186 -14.44 1.03 4.59
N ARG A 187 -14.10 -0.05 5.30
CA ARG A 187 -13.78 -1.35 4.70
C ARG A 187 -14.86 -1.78 3.70
N LEU A 188 -14.38 -2.32 2.59
CA LEU A 188 -15.23 -2.83 1.53
C LEU A 188 -15.89 -4.14 1.97
N GLY A 189 -16.73 -4.68 1.10
CA GLY A 189 -17.35 -5.97 1.33
C GLY A 189 -18.42 -6.27 0.28
N PRO A 190 -19.12 -7.39 0.42
CA PRO A 190 -20.23 -7.72 -0.46
C PRO A 190 -21.27 -6.59 -0.49
N GLY A 191 -21.55 -6.06 -1.67
CA GLY A 191 -22.48 -4.96 -1.86
C GLY A 191 -21.84 -3.57 -1.90
N ARG A 192 -20.58 -3.43 -1.44
CA ARG A 192 -19.85 -2.17 -1.24
C ARG A 192 -18.62 -1.99 -2.13
N ARG A 193 -18.48 -2.82 -3.17
CA ARG A 193 -17.35 -2.72 -4.11
C ARG A 193 -17.71 -1.96 -5.39
N CYS A 194 -18.93 -1.46 -5.54
CA CYS A 194 -19.36 -0.76 -6.76
C CYS A 194 -18.59 0.53 -6.98
N ILE A 195 -18.52 0.96 -8.23
CA ILE A 195 -17.73 2.13 -8.61
C ILE A 195 -18.63 3.35 -8.78
N ARG A 196 -18.10 4.49 -8.37
CA ARG A 196 -18.58 5.81 -8.75
C ARG A 196 -17.44 6.69 -9.21
N THR A 197 -17.65 7.41 -10.30
CA THR A 197 -16.74 8.45 -10.77
C THR A 197 -17.27 9.83 -10.41
N SER A 198 -16.36 10.80 -10.29
CA SER A 198 -16.71 12.21 -10.15
C SER A 198 -15.69 13.07 -10.86
N ASN A 199 -16.13 13.79 -11.89
CA ASN A 199 -15.27 14.68 -12.67
C ASN A 199 -15.42 16.14 -12.19
N THR A 200 -14.69 16.48 -11.15
CA THR A 200 -14.59 17.86 -10.61
C THR A 200 -13.53 18.69 -11.36
N ALA A 201 -13.40 18.51 -12.67
CA ALA A 201 -12.52 19.28 -13.54
C ALA A 201 -13.30 20.24 -14.44
N LEU A 202 -12.59 21.20 -15.04
CA LEU A 202 -13.09 22.10 -16.09
C LEU A 202 -13.03 21.46 -17.49
N CYS A 203 -12.51 20.23 -17.58
CA CYS A 203 -12.46 19.44 -18.80
C CYS A 203 -13.24 18.14 -18.64
N ASP A 204 -13.65 17.57 -19.76
CA ASP A 204 -14.31 16.28 -19.80
C ASP A 204 -13.28 15.14 -19.71
N ALA A 205 -13.75 13.93 -19.40
CA ALA A 205 -12.93 12.72 -19.41
C ALA A 205 -13.52 11.69 -20.39
N TRP A 206 -12.65 10.97 -21.10
CA TRP A 206 -13.06 9.93 -22.05
C TRP A 206 -12.49 8.59 -21.63
N VAL A 207 -13.35 7.68 -21.20
CA VAL A 207 -12.97 6.35 -20.70
C VAL A 207 -13.13 5.34 -21.84
N ARG A 208 -12.05 4.67 -22.20
CA ARG A 208 -12.00 3.69 -23.29
C ARG A 208 -12.48 2.32 -22.84
N TRP A 209 -12.11 1.92 -21.63
CA TRP A 209 -12.58 0.67 -21.04
C TRP A 209 -12.48 0.70 -19.53
N VAL A 210 -13.30 -0.12 -18.89
CA VAL A 210 -13.30 -0.40 -17.46
C VAL A 210 -13.34 -1.91 -17.26
N ASP A 211 -12.45 -2.43 -16.42
CA ASP A 211 -12.45 -3.82 -15.96
C ASP A 211 -12.52 -3.87 -14.43
N HIS A 212 -13.50 -4.60 -13.91
CA HIS A 212 -13.72 -4.76 -12.48
C HIS A 212 -13.84 -6.24 -12.15
N TYR A 213 -12.91 -6.79 -11.39
CA TYR A 213 -12.69 -8.24 -11.35
C TYR A 213 -12.25 -8.79 -10.00
N ASP A 214 -12.56 -10.08 -9.77
CA ASP A 214 -11.99 -10.91 -8.73
C ASP A 214 -10.57 -11.32 -9.09
N ARG A 215 -9.68 -11.35 -8.09
CA ARG A 215 -8.30 -11.79 -8.28
C ARG A 215 -7.78 -12.63 -7.13
N PRO A 216 -6.81 -13.54 -7.36
CA PRO A 216 -6.04 -14.12 -6.27
C PRO A 216 -5.24 -13.02 -5.57
N SER A 217 -5.11 -13.07 -4.24
CA SER A 217 -4.21 -12.13 -3.55
C SER A 217 -2.77 -12.36 -4.01
N SER A 218 -2.04 -11.26 -4.21
CA SER A 218 -0.57 -11.33 -4.41
C SER A 218 0.18 -11.43 -3.09
N ILE A 219 -0.53 -11.33 -1.97
CA ILE A 219 -0.01 -11.45 -0.61
C ILE A 219 -0.45 -12.81 -0.09
N PRO A 220 0.48 -13.72 0.23
CA PRO A 220 0.09 -15.03 0.71
C PRO A 220 -0.58 -14.95 2.08
N SER A 221 -1.42 -15.94 2.39
CA SER A 221 -1.99 -16.09 3.73
C SER A 221 -0.91 -16.48 4.75
N ALA A 222 -1.21 -16.32 6.05
CA ALA A 222 -0.30 -16.70 7.12
C ALA A 222 0.16 -18.18 7.07
N GLN A 223 -0.63 -19.05 6.43
CA GLN A 223 -0.39 -20.49 6.35
C GLN A 223 0.81 -20.87 5.46
N VAL A 224 1.29 -19.98 4.58
CA VAL A 224 2.47 -20.28 3.75
C VAL A 224 3.78 -20.20 4.54
N TRP A 225 3.75 -19.56 5.71
CA TRP A 225 4.94 -19.26 6.50
C TRP A 225 5.24 -20.39 7.47
N SER A 226 6.43 -20.97 7.36
CA SER A 226 6.95 -21.95 8.30
C SER A 226 8.11 -21.35 9.09
N SER A 227 8.04 -21.39 10.43
CA SER A 227 9.10 -20.85 11.28
C SER A 227 10.36 -21.70 11.15
N VAL A 228 11.49 -21.05 10.85
CA VAL A 228 12.80 -21.69 10.71
C VAL A 228 13.77 -21.31 11.82
N PHE A 229 13.46 -20.24 12.55
CA PHE A 229 14.28 -19.76 13.65
C PHE A 229 13.47 -18.90 14.62
N TYR A 230 13.82 -18.96 15.90
CA TYR A 230 13.26 -18.16 16.98
C TYR A 230 14.34 -17.84 18.01
N ASP A 231 14.28 -16.62 18.56
CA ASP A 231 15.12 -16.17 19.66
C ASP A 231 14.34 -15.19 20.54
N ASP A 232 14.26 -15.48 21.85
CA ASP A 232 13.57 -14.65 22.85
C ASP A 232 14.53 -13.77 23.68
N PHE A 233 15.83 -13.83 23.37
CA PHE A 233 16.91 -13.15 24.07
C PHE A 233 16.93 -13.33 25.60
N ASN A 234 16.19 -14.30 26.16
CA ASN A 234 15.99 -14.46 27.60
C ASN A 234 17.18 -15.17 28.26
N ARG A 235 18.29 -14.45 28.37
CA ARG A 235 19.56 -14.94 28.90
C ARG A 235 20.41 -13.79 29.44
N ALA A 236 21.54 -14.14 30.07
CA ALA A 236 22.44 -13.17 30.67
C ALA A 236 22.92 -12.10 29.67
N ASN A 237 23.13 -10.88 30.18
CA ASN A 237 23.65 -9.77 29.39
C ASN A 237 25.00 -10.13 28.74
N GLY A 238 25.18 -9.77 27.48
CA GLY A 238 26.38 -10.09 26.73
C GLY A 238 26.10 -10.44 25.27
N ASP A 239 27.02 -11.17 24.66
CA ASP A 239 26.95 -11.48 23.24
C ASP A 239 25.68 -12.28 22.89
N PRO A 240 25.08 -12.00 21.72
CA PRO A 240 23.79 -12.58 21.34
C PRO A 240 23.84 -14.09 21.03
N GLY A 241 25.00 -14.70 20.80
CA GLY A 241 25.15 -16.15 20.59
C GLY A 241 24.19 -16.75 19.53
N ASN A 242 23.77 -18.01 19.72
CA ASN A 242 22.67 -18.67 18.96
C ASN A 242 22.78 -18.61 17.41
N GLY A 243 24.00 -18.61 16.89
CA GLY A 243 24.27 -18.54 15.44
C GLY A 243 24.08 -17.15 14.82
N TRP A 244 23.92 -16.11 15.63
CA TRP A 244 23.92 -14.73 15.17
C TRP A 244 25.31 -14.24 14.78
N THR A 245 25.35 -13.38 13.77
CA THR A 245 26.51 -12.56 13.40
C THR A 245 26.17 -11.10 13.68
N GLN A 246 26.91 -10.50 14.60
CA GLN A 246 26.79 -9.08 14.88
C GLN A 246 27.60 -8.26 13.86
N ILE A 247 26.98 -7.22 13.31
CA ILE A 247 27.59 -6.27 12.38
C ILE A 247 27.76 -4.95 13.12
N GLY A 248 29.00 -4.59 13.44
CA GLY A 248 29.34 -3.42 14.26
C GLY A 248 29.53 -3.76 15.75
N THR A 249 29.81 -2.73 16.55
CA THR A 249 30.06 -2.86 18.00
C THR A 249 29.04 -2.07 18.81
N ASN A 250 29.05 -2.22 20.14
CA ASN A 250 28.17 -1.51 21.06
C ASN A 250 26.68 -1.82 20.89
N ALA A 251 26.39 -3.10 20.71
CA ALA A 251 25.08 -3.71 20.91
C ALA A 251 25.29 -5.08 21.56
N SER A 252 24.35 -5.49 22.41
CA SER A 252 24.39 -6.77 23.12
C SER A 252 23.00 -7.12 23.66
N ILE A 253 22.85 -8.33 24.19
CA ILE A 253 21.71 -8.65 25.04
C ILE A 253 21.82 -7.79 26.30
N GLN A 254 20.76 -7.04 26.59
CA GLN A 254 20.57 -6.26 27.81
C GLN A 254 19.15 -6.50 28.31
N ASN A 255 19.00 -6.90 29.57
CA ASN A 255 17.69 -7.08 30.22
C ASN A 255 16.73 -7.90 29.34
N ASN A 256 17.19 -9.07 28.88
CA ASN A 256 16.43 -10.00 28.03
C ASN A 256 15.96 -9.42 26.68
N SER A 257 16.73 -8.52 26.08
CA SER A 257 16.41 -7.92 24.78
C SER A 257 17.67 -7.59 23.99
N TRP A 258 17.60 -7.63 22.66
CA TRP A 258 18.68 -7.12 21.80
C TRP A 258 18.63 -5.60 21.74
N SER A 259 19.67 -4.94 22.25
CA SER A 259 19.70 -3.48 22.43
C SER A 259 21.04 -2.88 22.00
N THR A 260 21.01 -1.61 21.61
CA THR A 260 22.24 -0.81 21.61
C THR A 260 22.74 -0.61 23.05
N THR A 261 24.07 -0.59 23.21
CA THR A 261 24.79 -0.29 24.46
C THR A 261 25.76 0.87 24.32
N GLY A 262 25.90 1.42 23.11
CA GLY A 262 26.86 2.48 22.81
C GLY A 262 26.43 3.84 23.32
N THR A 263 27.41 4.67 23.64
CA THR A 263 27.21 6.09 23.96
C THR A 263 27.36 7.00 22.74
N THR A 264 27.95 6.49 21.65
CA THR A 264 28.12 7.21 20.39
C THR A 264 27.06 6.81 19.37
N ASP A 265 26.70 7.77 18.51
CA ASP A 265 25.80 7.53 17.39
C ASP A 265 26.37 6.48 16.43
N GLY A 266 25.48 5.73 15.79
CA GLY A 266 25.80 4.66 14.86
C GLY A 266 24.78 3.52 14.90
N SER A 267 24.78 2.72 13.83
CA SER A 267 23.90 1.57 13.66
C SER A 267 24.63 0.25 13.93
N ARG A 268 23.87 -0.78 14.28
CA ARG A 268 24.37 -2.14 14.58
C ARG A 268 23.38 -3.15 14.04
N GLY A 269 23.89 -4.11 13.28
CA GLY A 269 23.10 -5.22 12.76
C GLY A 269 23.29 -6.47 13.60
N LEU A 270 22.26 -7.31 13.62
CA LEU A 270 22.30 -8.67 14.10
C LEU A 270 21.67 -9.55 13.04
N ILE A 271 22.48 -10.26 12.26
CA ILE A 271 21.99 -11.04 11.11
C ILE A 271 22.42 -12.50 11.23
N ARG A 272 21.65 -13.39 10.60
CA ARG A 272 21.98 -14.82 10.48
C ARG A 272 21.69 -15.30 9.08
N ASP A 273 22.44 -16.30 8.63
CA ASP A 273 22.09 -17.03 7.42
C ASP A 273 20.84 -17.87 7.68
N THR A 274 19.86 -17.75 6.81
CA THR A 274 18.62 -18.53 6.86
C THR A 274 18.65 -19.71 5.89
N GLY A 275 19.60 -19.74 4.96
CA GLY A 275 19.62 -20.67 3.83
C GLY A 275 18.51 -20.43 2.78
N ILE A 276 17.64 -19.42 2.98
CA ILE A 276 16.52 -19.13 2.08
C ILE A 276 17.00 -18.21 0.95
N ALA A 277 17.16 -18.77 -0.25
CA ALA A 277 17.61 -18.04 -1.45
C ALA A 277 16.47 -17.76 -2.46
N SER A 278 15.22 -18.09 -2.12
CA SER A 278 14.06 -17.92 -2.99
C SER A 278 13.47 -16.51 -2.97
N GLY A 279 13.93 -15.64 -2.05
CA GLY A 279 13.28 -14.36 -1.77
C GLY A 279 11.92 -14.48 -1.08
N LYS A 280 11.49 -15.67 -0.66
CA LYS A 280 10.26 -15.87 0.12
C LYS A 280 10.60 -15.99 1.60
N ILE A 281 10.65 -14.86 2.30
CA ILE A 281 11.12 -14.78 3.68
C ILE A 281 10.31 -13.77 4.48
N ARG A 282 10.05 -14.08 5.75
CA ARG A 282 9.37 -13.20 6.70
C ARG A 282 10.14 -13.16 8.01
N ILE A 283 10.15 -12.01 8.64
CA ILE A 283 10.68 -11.80 9.98
C ILE A 283 9.62 -11.10 10.83
N GLU A 284 9.44 -11.59 12.05
CA GLU A 284 8.58 -11.02 13.07
C GLU A 284 9.43 -10.67 14.29
N ALA A 285 9.15 -9.54 14.93
CA ALA A 285 9.81 -9.17 16.19
C ALA A 285 8.91 -8.29 17.05
N THR A 286 9.02 -8.44 18.36
CA THR A 286 8.27 -7.63 19.34
C THR A 286 9.10 -6.43 19.77
N VAL A 287 8.51 -5.24 19.61
CA VAL A 287 9.12 -3.97 20.03
C VAL A 287 9.22 -3.90 21.55
N GLY A 288 10.39 -3.55 22.08
CA GLY A 288 10.56 -3.22 23.49
C GLY A 288 11.73 -3.94 24.16
N GLY A 289 11.76 -3.88 25.49
CA GLY A 289 12.82 -4.44 26.32
C GLY A 289 13.61 -3.37 27.04
N ASN A 290 14.94 -3.46 27.00
CA ASN A 290 15.86 -2.56 27.69
C ASN A 290 15.69 -1.08 27.28
N THR A 291 15.39 -0.84 26.01
CA THR A 291 15.11 0.51 25.50
C THR A 291 13.74 0.52 24.83
N GLY A 292 12.89 1.49 25.21
CA GLY A 292 11.58 1.69 24.61
C GLY A 292 11.63 2.38 23.24
N ILE A 293 10.46 2.47 22.60
CA ILE A 293 10.29 3.12 21.29
C ILE A 293 10.70 4.59 21.27
N ASN A 294 11.24 5.04 20.13
CA ASN A 294 11.77 6.39 19.93
C ASN A 294 11.34 6.97 18.57
N ASN A 295 11.14 8.29 18.51
CA ASN A 295 10.70 8.99 17.28
C ASN A 295 11.88 9.57 16.45
N THR A 296 13.08 9.57 17.00
CA THR A 296 14.28 10.22 16.44
C THR A 296 15.41 9.26 16.08
N ALA A 297 15.40 8.04 16.63
CA ALA A 297 16.33 6.96 16.30
C ALA A 297 15.53 5.69 15.98
N ASP A 298 15.84 5.03 14.88
CA ASP A 298 15.07 3.89 14.40
C ASP A 298 15.75 2.54 14.63
N SER A 299 14.91 1.54 14.84
CA SER A 299 15.32 0.15 14.75
C SER A 299 14.91 -0.41 13.39
N GLY A 300 15.33 -1.63 13.08
CA GLY A 300 14.87 -2.23 11.83
C GLY A 300 14.75 -3.74 11.82
N LEU A 301 13.87 -4.21 10.95
CA LEU A 301 13.77 -5.61 10.55
C LEU A 301 14.49 -5.79 9.22
N VAL A 302 15.46 -6.69 9.17
CA VAL A 302 16.34 -6.90 8.02
C VAL A 302 15.98 -8.19 7.31
N LEU A 303 15.79 -8.11 6.00
CA LEU A 303 15.56 -9.25 5.12
C LEU A 303 16.46 -9.18 3.88
N CYS A 304 16.69 -10.34 3.26
CA CYS A 304 17.45 -10.47 2.01
C CYS A 304 18.81 -9.74 2.05
N SER A 305 19.51 -9.84 3.17
CA SER A 305 20.83 -9.24 3.34
C SER A 305 21.95 -10.17 2.84
N ASN A 306 23.04 -9.58 2.37
CA ASN A 306 24.27 -10.32 2.14
C ASN A 306 25.00 -10.61 3.46
N SER A 307 25.94 -11.55 3.46
CA SER A 307 26.67 -11.97 4.65
C SER A 307 27.48 -10.85 5.32
N ALA A 308 27.91 -9.84 4.54
CA ALA A 308 28.66 -8.69 5.02
C ALA A 308 27.76 -7.62 5.68
N GLY A 309 26.44 -7.73 5.56
CA GLY A 309 25.50 -6.70 6.02
C GLY A 309 25.69 -5.35 5.30
N THR A 310 26.11 -5.35 4.05
CA THR A 310 26.35 -4.13 3.24
C THR A 310 25.27 -3.87 2.19
N GLN A 311 24.40 -4.84 1.94
CA GLN A 311 23.23 -4.72 1.10
C GLN A 311 22.10 -5.56 1.66
N GLY A 312 20.87 -5.09 1.52
CA GLY A 312 19.66 -5.83 1.86
C GLY A 312 18.44 -4.93 1.91
N LEU A 313 17.36 -5.47 2.47
CA LEU A 313 16.12 -4.74 2.73
C LEU A 313 16.00 -4.48 4.23
N CYS A 314 15.46 -3.32 4.59
CA CYS A 314 15.20 -2.94 5.97
C CYS A 314 13.82 -2.30 6.05
N ALA A 315 12.99 -2.77 6.99
CA ALA A 315 11.88 -1.98 7.50
C ALA A 315 12.42 -1.11 8.64
N ASN A 316 12.55 0.19 8.42
CA ASN A 316 13.05 1.16 9.39
C ASN A 316 11.88 1.69 10.23
N ILE A 317 12.02 1.63 11.56
CA ILE A 317 10.91 1.71 12.51
C ILE A 317 11.20 2.74 13.58
N PHE A 318 10.40 3.81 13.57
CA PHE A 318 10.30 4.80 14.62
C PHE A 318 8.95 4.66 15.33
N GLY A 319 8.77 5.35 16.46
CA GLY A 319 7.49 5.38 17.17
C GLY A 319 6.34 6.06 16.42
N ASN A 320 6.64 6.92 15.44
CA ASN A 320 5.64 7.72 14.73
C ASN A 320 5.75 7.65 13.19
N ARG A 321 6.67 6.83 12.67
CA ARG A 321 6.91 6.69 11.23
C ARG A 321 7.61 5.38 10.91
N VAL A 322 7.37 4.85 9.72
CA VAL A 322 7.97 3.61 9.22
C VAL A 322 8.34 3.76 7.76
N PHE A 323 9.38 3.04 7.34
CA PHE A 323 9.88 3.05 5.97
C PHE A 323 10.20 1.63 5.51
N LEU A 324 9.95 1.32 4.24
CA LEU A 324 10.50 0.15 3.57
C LEU A 324 11.64 0.61 2.67
N SER A 325 12.85 0.15 2.93
CA SER A 325 14.04 0.67 2.27
C SER A 325 14.97 -0.44 1.82
N ARG A 326 15.79 -0.16 0.81
CA ARG A 326 17.06 -0.88 0.63
C ARG A 326 18.15 -0.17 1.41
N PHE A 327 19.13 -0.91 1.93
CA PHE A 327 20.40 -0.34 2.35
C PHE A 327 21.52 -0.74 1.40
N SER A 328 22.50 0.15 1.23
CA SER A 328 23.63 -0.02 0.31
C SER A 328 25.00 0.25 0.94
N THR A 329 25.05 0.45 2.25
CA THR A 329 26.28 0.51 3.05
C THR A 329 26.18 -0.47 4.21
N ALA A 330 27.29 -0.70 4.91
CA ALA A 330 27.30 -1.59 6.07
C ALA A 330 26.24 -1.17 7.12
N LEU A 331 25.50 -2.12 7.68
CA LEU A 331 24.57 -1.89 8.80
C LEU A 331 25.27 -1.28 10.03
N SER A 332 26.60 -1.37 10.11
CA SER A 332 27.45 -0.76 11.13
C SER A 332 27.88 0.68 10.84
N SER A 333 27.55 1.24 9.68
CA SER A 333 27.90 2.61 9.33
C SER A 333 27.07 3.65 10.11
N ASN A 334 27.52 4.91 10.10
CA ASN A 334 26.95 5.98 10.89
C ASN A 334 26.63 7.22 10.03
N PRO A 335 25.38 7.35 9.52
CA PRO A 335 24.35 6.31 9.43
C PRO A 335 24.53 5.40 8.19
N PRO A 336 23.84 4.24 8.14
CA PRO A 336 23.69 3.51 6.89
C PRO A 336 22.90 4.29 5.84
N THR A 337 23.28 4.12 4.58
CA THR A 337 22.57 4.74 3.46
C THR A 337 21.36 3.89 3.10
N PHE A 338 20.18 4.49 3.24
CA PHE A 338 18.91 3.91 2.83
C PHE A 338 18.36 4.59 1.58
N THR A 339 17.70 3.82 0.72
CA THR A 339 16.82 4.35 -0.33
C THR A 339 15.45 3.75 -0.12
N ASP A 340 14.46 4.61 0.13
CA ASP A 340 13.10 4.19 0.46
C ASP A 340 12.33 3.79 -0.80
N PHE A 341 11.57 2.70 -0.69
CA PHE A 341 10.57 2.29 -1.67
C PHE A 341 9.20 2.87 -1.33
N ASP A 342 8.86 2.91 -0.04
CA ASP A 342 7.61 3.44 0.50
C ASP A 342 7.83 3.92 1.94
N ALA A 343 7.02 4.88 2.38
CA ALA A 343 7.12 5.50 3.69
C ALA A 343 5.74 5.94 4.22
N MET A 344 5.57 5.82 5.54
CA MET A 344 4.46 6.39 6.28
C MET A 344 5.05 7.26 7.39
N GLN A 345 5.03 8.58 7.16
CA GLN A 345 5.70 9.56 8.03
C GLN A 345 4.78 10.19 9.08
N SER A 346 3.48 9.88 9.03
CA SER A 346 2.47 10.34 9.99
C SER A 346 1.30 9.36 10.00
N GLY A 347 0.42 9.46 11.01
CA GLY A 347 -0.78 8.60 11.12
C GLY A 347 -0.50 7.18 11.60
N ILE A 348 0.74 6.87 12.00
CA ILE A 348 1.12 5.59 12.60
C ILE A 348 1.70 5.81 14.00
N ALA A 349 1.40 4.91 14.92
CA ALA A 349 1.97 4.87 16.25
C ALA A 349 2.45 3.45 16.53
N ILE A 350 3.73 3.30 16.85
CA ILE A 350 4.34 2.04 17.28
C ILE A 350 4.60 2.14 18.78
N GLY A 351 4.11 1.17 19.54
CA GLY A 351 4.25 1.06 20.98
C GLY A 351 5.16 -0.10 21.41
N ASN A 352 5.56 -0.07 22.68
CA ASN A 352 6.19 -1.24 23.29
C ASN A 352 5.17 -2.38 23.38
N GLY A 353 5.58 -3.59 23.00
CA GLY A 353 4.74 -4.78 22.94
C GLY A 353 4.08 -5.00 21.58
N ASP A 354 4.18 -4.05 20.65
CA ASP A 354 3.67 -4.27 19.29
C ASP A 354 4.49 -5.33 18.56
N LEU A 355 3.78 -6.22 17.86
CA LEU A 355 4.37 -7.22 16.99
C LEU A 355 4.49 -6.65 15.58
N LEU A 356 5.71 -6.57 15.09
CA LEU A 356 6.00 -6.11 13.74
C LEU A 356 6.39 -7.28 12.85
N ALA A 357 5.87 -7.31 11.62
CA ALA A 357 6.24 -8.32 10.64
C ALA A 357 6.67 -7.69 9.32
N PHE A 358 7.91 -7.93 8.91
CA PHE A 358 8.39 -7.57 7.59
C PHE A 358 8.43 -8.84 6.73
N SER A 359 7.84 -8.80 5.53
CA SER A 359 7.72 -9.96 4.66
C SER A 359 8.15 -9.63 3.24
N VAL A 360 8.74 -10.60 2.56
CA VAL A 360 9.02 -10.60 1.13
C VAL A 360 8.45 -11.87 0.50
N TYR A 361 7.71 -11.71 -0.59
CA TYR A 361 7.19 -12.82 -1.37
C TYR A 361 7.14 -12.46 -2.86
N ASN A 362 7.89 -13.22 -3.68
CA ASN A 362 7.97 -13.05 -5.13
C ASN A 362 8.24 -11.59 -5.59
N GLY A 363 9.17 -10.89 -4.93
CA GLY A 363 9.54 -9.52 -5.28
C GLY A 363 8.63 -8.43 -4.74
N ASN A 364 7.59 -8.80 -3.98
CA ASN A 364 6.76 -7.87 -3.22
C ASN A 364 7.21 -7.86 -1.77
N ALA A 365 7.28 -6.69 -1.15
CA ALA A 365 7.59 -6.51 0.26
C ALA A 365 6.45 -5.77 0.97
N TRP A 366 6.18 -6.10 2.23
CA TRP A 366 5.23 -5.34 3.04
C TRP A 366 5.56 -5.42 4.52
N LEU A 367 5.13 -4.40 5.26
CA LEU A 367 5.22 -4.32 6.71
C LEU A 367 3.83 -4.47 7.32
N GLU A 368 3.72 -5.24 8.40
CA GLU A 368 2.54 -5.36 9.25
C GLU A 368 2.85 -4.87 10.66
N VAL A 369 1.86 -4.24 11.29
CA VAL A 369 1.84 -3.86 12.71
C VAL A 369 0.64 -4.55 13.35
N ASN A 370 0.88 -5.44 14.32
CA ASN A 370 -0.16 -6.24 14.97
C ASN A 370 -1.09 -6.96 13.97
N GLY A 371 -0.51 -7.43 12.85
CA GLY A 371 -1.22 -8.15 11.78
C GLY A 371 -1.94 -7.26 10.76
N GLU A 372 -1.96 -5.94 10.93
CA GLU A 372 -2.51 -5.00 9.95
C GLU A 372 -1.39 -4.47 9.04
N ARG A 373 -1.60 -4.53 7.72
CA ARG A 373 -0.60 -4.13 6.71
C ARG A 373 -0.49 -2.60 6.69
N VAL A 374 0.72 -2.04 6.60
CA VAL A 374 0.91 -0.58 6.65
C VAL A 374 1.71 -0.02 5.46
N LEU A 375 2.67 -0.77 4.93
CA LEU A 375 3.51 -0.36 3.79
C LEU A 375 3.60 -1.46 2.75
N TYR A 376 3.86 -1.08 1.50
CA TYR A 376 4.10 -2.02 0.40
C TYR A 376 5.17 -1.52 -0.57
N ALA A 377 5.95 -2.45 -1.08
CA ALA A 377 6.83 -2.22 -2.21
C ALA A 377 6.73 -3.39 -3.19
N THR A 378 6.91 -3.11 -4.48
CA THR A 378 7.00 -4.12 -5.54
C THR A 378 8.33 -4.00 -6.29
N GLY A 379 8.73 -5.07 -6.97
CA GLY A 379 9.94 -5.08 -7.77
C GLY A 379 11.23 -5.00 -6.97
N ILE A 380 11.22 -5.30 -5.66
CA ILE A 380 12.38 -5.10 -4.77
C ILE A 380 13.60 -5.93 -5.21
N HIS A 381 13.36 -7.08 -5.86
CA HIS A 381 14.42 -7.94 -6.36
C HIS A 381 15.12 -7.43 -7.62
N SER A 382 14.65 -6.31 -8.19
CA SER A 382 15.40 -5.58 -9.22
C SER A 382 16.65 -4.88 -8.66
N VAL A 383 16.70 -4.64 -7.34
CA VAL A 383 17.80 -3.92 -6.68
C VAL A 383 18.43 -4.65 -5.50
N VAL A 384 17.73 -5.61 -4.89
CA VAL A 384 18.27 -6.50 -3.84
C VAL A 384 18.08 -7.96 -4.27
N PRO A 385 19.16 -8.72 -4.55
CA PRO A 385 19.04 -10.10 -5.01
C PRO A 385 18.22 -10.99 -4.07
N ALA A 386 17.29 -11.78 -4.64
CA ALA A 386 16.49 -12.76 -3.88
C ALA A 386 17.36 -13.86 -3.23
N THR A 387 18.55 -14.10 -3.79
CA THR A 387 19.53 -15.09 -3.32
C THR A 387 20.26 -14.68 -2.05
N ASN A 388 20.14 -13.43 -1.62
CA ASN A 388 20.68 -12.98 -0.34
C ASN A 388 19.88 -13.64 0.79
N SER A 389 20.52 -14.54 1.54
CA SER A 389 19.85 -15.42 2.50
C SER A 389 19.89 -14.92 3.95
N TYR A 390 20.47 -13.75 4.23
CA TYR A 390 20.58 -13.27 5.61
C TYR A 390 19.36 -12.45 6.02
N ALA A 391 18.93 -12.63 7.26
CA ALA A 391 17.86 -11.87 7.90
C ALA A 391 18.20 -11.59 9.37
N GLY A 392 17.54 -10.59 9.96
CA GLY A 392 17.72 -10.28 11.37
C GLY A 392 17.26 -8.88 11.76
N LEU A 393 17.95 -8.28 12.72
CA LEU A 393 17.53 -7.05 13.39
C LEU A 393 18.56 -5.94 13.23
N ARG A 394 18.09 -4.70 13.36
CA ARG A 394 18.91 -3.49 13.46
C ARG A 394 18.50 -2.72 14.70
N VAL A 395 19.50 -2.17 15.40
CA VAL A 395 19.33 -1.18 16.47
C VAL A 395 20.33 -0.06 16.22
N GLU A 396 19.98 1.14 16.62
CA GLU A 396 20.85 2.29 16.42
C GLU A 396 20.85 3.25 17.61
N ARG A 397 21.83 4.14 17.59
CA ARG A 397 21.80 5.37 18.36
C ARG A 397 21.94 6.52 17.38
N ALA A 398 21.02 7.48 17.42
CA ALA A 398 21.04 8.65 16.55
C ALA A 398 20.62 9.88 17.35
N SER A 399 21.34 10.98 17.16
CA SER A 399 21.09 12.25 17.89
C SER A 399 21.09 12.04 19.40
N SER A 400 22.03 11.23 19.92
CA SER A 400 22.11 10.88 21.35
C SER A 400 20.91 10.11 21.92
N ASN A 401 20.00 9.63 21.08
CA ASN A 401 18.87 8.78 21.46
C ASN A 401 19.07 7.37 20.95
N ASN A 402 18.66 6.39 21.75
CA ASN A 402 18.66 4.99 21.34
C ASN A 402 17.35 4.68 20.62
N SER A 403 17.42 3.80 19.61
CA SER A 403 16.24 3.13 19.06
C SER A 403 15.61 2.21 20.09
N ASN A 404 14.43 1.65 19.80
CA ASN A 404 13.93 0.53 20.60
C ASN A 404 14.89 -0.66 20.56
N ALA A 405 14.79 -1.46 21.61
CA ALA A 405 15.27 -2.83 21.65
C ALA A 405 14.25 -3.80 21.05
N TRP A 406 14.66 -5.05 20.92
CA TRP A 406 13.82 -6.16 20.46
C TRP A 406 13.74 -7.23 21.55
N ASN A 407 12.52 -7.54 22.00
CA ASN A 407 12.29 -8.57 23.01
C ASN A 407 12.48 -9.97 22.45
N ASP A 408 12.04 -10.20 21.22
CA ASP A 408 12.15 -11.48 20.54
C ASP A 408 12.18 -11.27 19.03
N VAL A 409 12.55 -12.34 18.32
CA VAL A 409 12.50 -12.40 16.87
C VAL A 409 12.20 -13.81 16.40
N ARG A 410 11.41 -13.90 15.33
CA ARG A 410 11.12 -15.14 14.61
C ARG A 410 11.30 -14.94 13.12
N ILE A 411 11.94 -15.91 12.47
CA ILE A 411 12.15 -15.90 11.02
C ILE A 411 11.40 -17.08 10.42
N TYR A 412 10.80 -16.84 9.25
CA TYR A 412 9.96 -17.78 8.53
C TYR A 412 10.43 -17.92 7.08
N SER A 413 10.29 -19.14 6.56
CA SER A 413 10.37 -19.42 5.12
C SER A 413 8.96 -19.47 4.53
N GLY A 414 8.79 -18.89 3.35
CA GLY A 414 7.57 -19.03 2.55
C GLY A 414 7.70 -20.20 1.58
N VAL A 415 6.77 -21.15 1.65
CA VAL A 415 6.72 -22.34 0.77
C VAL A 415 6.03 -22.01 -0.55
#